data_AF-A0A969UDI0-F1
#
_entry.id   AF-A0A969UDI0-F1
#
_cell.length_a   1.000
_cell.length_b   1.000
_cell.length_c   1.000
_cell.angle_alpha   90.00
_cell.angle_beta   90.00
_cell.angle_gamma   90.00
#
_symmetry.space_group_name_H-M   'P 1'
#
loop_
_entity.id
_entity.type
_entity.pdbx_description
1 polymer ?
#
loop_
_entity_poly.entity_id
_entity_poly.type
_entity_poly.pdbx_seq_one_letter_code
_entity_poly.pdbx_strand_id
1 'polypeptide(L)'
;MANWLQDVEFLLPVDVVCTTDLNSNDVCCTRPLNSSCCDASAPCVPDDAFGADLGPKTQELFARAIKGSGTVFWNGPMGRFEMPAFAETTSAVAHAVAHATAEGATTIIGGTATPPTTLHMHDVMSI
;
A
#
# COMPACT_ATOMS: atom_id res chain seq x y z
N MET A 1 32.82 6.98 -8.80
CA MET A 1 31.38 7.01 -9.08
C MET A 1 30.67 7.05 -7.73
N ALA A 2 29.83 8.05 -7.48
CA ALA A 2 29.11 8.16 -6.21
C ALA A 2 28.07 7.04 -6.11
N ASN A 3 28.05 6.32 -4.99
CA ASN A 3 27.16 5.18 -4.76
C ASN A 3 25.89 5.67 -4.06
N TRP A 4 24.98 6.27 -4.82
CA TRP A 4 23.77 6.98 -4.33
C TRP A 4 22.71 6.11 -3.64
N LEU A 5 22.90 4.80 -3.59
CA LEU A 5 21.95 3.85 -3.00
C LEU A 5 22.42 3.30 -1.65
N GLN A 6 23.59 3.72 -1.16
CA GLN A 6 23.99 3.37 0.20
C GLN A 6 22.99 4.03 1.17
N ASP A 7 22.48 3.23 2.11
CA ASP A 7 21.52 3.62 3.15
C ASP A 7 20.05 3.80 2.70
N VAL A 8 19.65 3.22 1.56
CA VAL A 8 18.23 3.12 1.16
C VAL A 8 17.70 1.71 1.43
N GLU A 9 16.68 1.60 2.28
CA GLU A 9 15.91 0.37 2.48
C GLU A 9 14.74 0.29 1.48
N PHE A 10 14.72 -0.77 0.67
CA PHE A 10 13.64 -1.03 -0.28
C PHE A 10 12.66 -2.03 0.32
N LEU A 11 11.46 -1.55 0.62
CA LEU A 11 10.35 -2.41 1.05
C LEU A 11 9.44 -2.71 -0.13
N LEU A 12 9.25 -4.00 -0.42
CA LEU A 12 8.32 -4.49 -1.42
C LEU A 12 7.16 -5.21 -0.74
N PRO A 13 5.99 -5.31 -1.40
CA PRO A 13 4.87 -6.08 -0.90
C PRO A 13 5.24 -7.54 -0.65
N VAL A 14 4.74 -8.09 0.46
CA VAL A 14 4.96 -9.49 0.89
C VAL A 14 3.68 -10.33 0.77
N ASP A 15 2.57 -9.71 0.41
CA ASP A 15 1.30 -10.35 0.10
C ASP A 15 0.41 -9.43 -0.76
N VAL A 16 -0.49 -10.04 -1.52
CA VAL A 16 -1.36 -9.37 -2.50
C VAL A 16 -2.80 -9.90 -2.38
N VAL A 17 -3.77 -9.01 -2.52
CA VAL A 17 -5.19 -9.32 -2.63
C VAL A 17 -5.57 -9.33 -4.11
N CYS A 18 -6.22 -10.39 -4.55
CA CYS A 18 -6.51 -10.64 -5.95
C CYS A 18 -8.02 -10.65 -6.26
N THR A 19 -8.36 -10.31 -7.50
CA THR A 19 -9.69 -10.44 -8.11
C THR A 19 -9.58 -11.10 -9.48
N THR A 20 -10.64 -11.78 -9.92
CA THR A 20 -10.78 -12.29 -11.30
C THR A 20 -11.44 -11.27 -12.24
N ASP A 21 -12.10 -10.23 -11.69
CA ASP A 21 -12.73 -9.17 -12.48
C ASP A 21 -12.36 -7.80 -11.92
N LEU A 22 -11.72 -6.99 -12.77
CA LEU A 22 -11.34 -5.64 -12.45
C LEU A 22 -12.54 -4.67 -12.37
N ASN A 23 -13.77 -5.09 -12.64
CA ASN A 23 -14.97 -4.27 -12.46
C ASN A 23 -15.84 -4.75 -11.29
N SER A 24 -15.48 -5.86 -10.65
CA SER A 24 -16.17 -6.37 -9.47
C SER A 24 -15.49 -5.90 -8.20
N ASN A 25 -16.21 -5.99 -7.08
CA ASN A 25 -15.69 -5.76 -5.74
C ASN A 25 -15.37 -7.10 -5.03
N ASP A 26 -15.14 -8.17 -5.79
CA ASP A 26 -15.00 -9.52 -5.27
C ASP A 26 -13.54 -9.91 -5.10
N VAL A 27 -13.19 -10.41 -3.92
CA VAL A 27 -11.85 -10.94 -3.63
C VAL A 27 -11.85 -12.43 -3.96
N CYS A 28 -10.99 -12.87 -4.89
CA CYS A 28 -10.85 -14.29 -5.18
C CYS A 28 -9.89 -14.97 -4.20
N CYS A 29 -8.79 -14.30 -3.83
CA CYS A 29 -7.83 -14.82 -2.87
C CYS A 29 -6.88 -13.74 -2.34
N THR A 30 -6.15 -14.08 -1.27
CA THR A 30 -4.97 -13.35 -0.80
C THR A 30 -3.77 -14.28 -0.85
N ARG A 31 -2.66 -13.81 -1.41
CA ARG A 31 -1.50 -14.65 -1.71
C ARG A 31 -0.21 -14.06 -1.17
N PRO A 32 0.66 -14.86 -0.53
CA PRO A 32 1.97 -14.39 -0.11
C PRO A 32 2.85 -14.15 -1.36
N LEU A 33 3.65 -13.10 -1.32
CA LEU A 33 4.68 -12.80 -2.31
C LEU A 33 6.04 -13.20 -1.73
N ASN A 34 6.69 -14.17 -2.35
CA ASN A 34 7.99 -14.68 -1.95
C ASN A 34 8.74 -15.30 -3.15
N SER A 35 9.92 -15.89 -2.94
CA SER A 35 10.72 -16.45 -4.04
C SER A 35 10.08 -17.65 -4.76
N SER A 36 9.09 -18.33 -4.17
CA SER A 36 8.36 -19.41 -4.85
C SER A 36 7.50 -18.89 -6.00
N CYS A 37 7.19 -17.58 -6.04
CA CYS A 37 6.43 -16.96 -7.13
C CYS A 37 7.15 -17.01 -8.49
N CYS A 38 8.45 -17.30 -8.52
CA CYS A 38 9.24 -17.36 -9.75
C CYS A 38 9.01 -18.65 -10.55
N ASP A 39 8.27 -19.62 -9.99
CA ASP A 39 7.85 -20.82 -10.70
C ASP A 39 6.58 -20.53 -11.51
N ALA A 40 6.69 -20.60 -12.84
CA ALA A 40 5.56 -20.41 -13.74
C ALA A 40 4.44 -21.45 -13.54
N SER A 41 4.73 -22.59 -12.91
CA SER A 41 3.72 -23.59 -12.57
C SER A 41 2.95 -23.28 -11.28
N ALA A 42 3.41 -22.31 -10.49
CA ALA A 42 2.78 -21.88 -9.25
C ALA A 42 2.95 -20.37 -9.02
N PRO A 43 2.42 -19.52 -9.91
CA PRO A 43 2.53 -18.08 -9.77
C PRO A 43 1.76 -17.61 -8.52
N CYS A 44 2.27 -16.59 -7.85
CA CYS A 44 1.61 -16.06 -6.66
C CYS A 44 0.33 -15.31 -6.95
N VAL A 45 0.19 -14.74 -8.15
CA VAL A 45 -1.09 -14.29 -8.69
C VAL A 45 -1.52 -15.31 -9.74
N PRO A 46 -2.68 -15.96 -9.61
CA PRO A 46 -3.19 -16.88 -10.63
C PRO A 46 -3.28 -16.21 -12.01
N ASP A 47 -3.08 -16.98 -13.08
CA ASP A 47 -3.09 -16.47 -14.47
C ASP A 47 -4.42 -15.82 -14.89
N ASP A 48 -5.52 -16.23 -14.26
CA ASP A 48 -6.87 -15.71 -14.46
C ASP A 48 -7.28 -14.63 -13.45
N ALA A 49 -6.32 -14.14 -12.66
CA ALA A 49 -6.54 -13.13 -11.63
C ALA A 49 -5.59 -11.93 -11.76
N PHE A 50 -5.96 -10.84 -11.11
CA PHE A 50 -5.21 -9.61 -11.02
C PHE A 50 -4.96 -9.26 -9.56
N GLY A 51 -3.76 -8.77 -9.23
CA GLY A 51 -3.51 -8.11 -7.96
C GLY A 51 -4.21 -6.74 -7.95
N ALA A 52 -5.17 -6.56 -7.05
CA ALA A 52 -6.01 -5.36 -6.98
C ALA A 52 -5.77 -4.49 -5.73
N ASP A 53 -5.23 -5.09 -4.67
CA ASP A 53 -4.70 -4.39 -3.48
C ASP A 53 -3.59 -5.22 -2.83
N LEU A 54 -2.94 -4.69 -1.79
CA LEU A 54 -1.93 -5.42 -1.01
C LEU A 54 -2.57 -6.11 0.21
N GLY A 55 -1.89 -7.14 0.71
CA GLY A 55 -2.41 -7.90 1.85
C GLY A 55 -2.08 -7.29 3.22
N PRO A 56 -2.67 -7.83 4.30
CA PRO A 56 -2.50 -7.31 5.66
C PRO A 56 -1.04 -7.27 6.14
N LYS A 57 -0.20 -8.21 5.70
CA LYS A 57 1.22 -8.23 6.13
C LYS A 57 1.99 -7.07 5.52
N THR A 58 1.67 -6.71 4.28
CA THR A 58 2.26 -5.55 3.61
C THR A 58 1.80 -4.24 4.25
N GLN A 59 0.52 -4.16 4.65
CA GLN A 59 0.00 -3.01 5.40
C GLN A 59 0.78 -2.78 6.70
N GLU A 60 0.98 -3.84 7.50
CA GLU A 60 1.77 -3.78 8.73
C GLU A 60 3.25 -3.43 8.48
N LEU A 61 3.83 -3.94 7.38
CA LEU A 61 5.20 -3.62 6.99
C LEU A 61 5.36 -2.13 6.69
N PHE A 62 4.48 -1.56 5.86
CA PHE A 62 4.55 -0.16 5.47
C PHE A 62 4.20 0.78 6.63
N ALA A 63 3.18 0.46 7.42
CA ALA A 63 2.84 1.25 8.61
C ALA A 63 4.01 1.34 9.60
N ARG A 64 4.74 0.24 9.80
CA ARG A 64 5.94 0.22 10.66
C ARG A 64 7.09 1.07 10.09
N ALA A 65 7.28 1.06 8.78
CA ALA A 65 8.31 1.87 8.13
C ALA A 65 8.02 3.37 8.19
N ILE A 66 6.74 3.75 8.06
CA ILE A 66 6.30 5.15 8.15
C ILE A 66 6.44 5.67 9.58
N LYS A 67 6.18 4.82 10.59
CA LYS A 67 6.28 5.21 12.00
C LYS A 67 7.67 5.73 12.36
N GLY A 68 7.72 6.92 12.96
CA GLY A 68 8.98 7.57 13.34
C GLY A 68 9.76 8.22 12.20
N SER A 69 9.21 8.26 10.98
CA SER A 69 9.80 9.00 9.86
C SER A 69 9.75 10.51 10.12
N GLY A 70 10.85 11.23 9.91
CA GLY A 70 10.87 12.69 10.03
C GLY A 70 10.22 13.42 8.84
N THR A 71 10.14 12.76 7.68
CA THR A 71 9.45 13.26 6.49
C THR A 71 8.86 12.11 5.70
N VAL A 72 7.63 12.26 5.23
CA VAL A 72 6.97 11.27 4.37
C VAL A 72 6.55 11.92 3.06
N PHE A 73 6.97 11.33 1.94
CA PHE A 73 6.50 11.69 0.62
C PHE A 73 5.69 10.52 0.05
N TRP A 74 4.39 10.74 -0.20
CA TRP A 74 3.49 9.71 -0.70
C TRP A 74 2.89 10.13 -2.05
N ASN A 75 3.03 9.27 -3.05
CA ASN A 75 2.49 9.49 -4.39
C ASN A 75 1.79 8.24 -4.93
N GLY A 76 0.46 8.33 -5.02
CA GLY A 76 -0.39 7.28 -5.59
C GLY A 76 -0.96 6.31 -4.54
N PRO A 77 -2.17 5.78 -4.79
CA PRO A 77 -2.78 4.80 -3.91
C PRO A 77 -2.04 3.45 -3.96
N MET A 78 -2.27 2.60 -2.96
CA MET A 78 -1.61 1.29 -2.86
C MET A 78 -2.34 0.20 -3.66
N GLY A 79 -3.61 0.43 -3.96
CA GLY A 79 -4.51 -0.47 -4.68
C GLY A 79 -5.65 0.31 -5.34
N ARG A 80 -6.68 -0.40 -5.78
CA ARG A 80 -7.86 0.22 -6.41
C ARG A 80 -8.85 0.72 -5.38
N PHE A 81 -8.45 1.76 -4.68
CA PHE A 81 -9.15 2.30 -3.52
C PHE A 81 -10.57 2.80 -3.79
N GLU A 82 -10.95 3.02 -5.05
CA GLU A 82 -12.32 3.35 -5.44
C GLU A 82 -13.29 2.18 -5.21
N MET A 83 -12.77 0.96 -5.08
CA MET A 83 -13.51 -0.25 -4.75
C MET A 83 -13.31 -0.62 -3.28
N PRO A 84 -14.38 -0.74 -2.47
CA PRO A 84 -14.25 -0.97 -1.03
C PRO A 84 -13.42 -2.20 -0.66
N ALA A 85 -13.46 -3.28 -1.44
CA ALA A 85 -12.70 -4.50 -1.18
C ALA A 85 -11.18 -4.34 -1.42
N PHE A 86 -10.76 -3.25 -2.08
CA PHE A 86 -9.38 -2.99 -2.50
C PHE A 86 -8.86 -1.63 -2.00
N ALA A 87 -9.51 -1.06 -0.98
CA ALA A 87 -9.17 0.22 -0.38
C ALA A 87 -8.33 0.11 0.89
N GLU A 88 -8.31 -1.06 1.52
CA GLU A 88 -7.75 -1.26 2.86
C GLU A 88 -6.29 -0.85 2.96
N THR A 89 -5.45 -1.20 1.99
CA THR A 89 -4.03 -0.85 2.07
C THR A 89 -3.80 0.65 1.90
N THR A 90 -4.57 1.28 1.01
CA THR A 90 -4.50 2.74 0.83
C THR A 90 -4.93 3.46 2.11
N SER A 91 -6.00 2.99 2.77
CA SER A 91 -6.44 3.51 4.07
C SER A 91 -5.40 3.29 5.18
N ALA A 92 -4.81 2.09 5.26
CA ALA A 92 -3.79 1.78 6.26
C ALA A 92 -2.55 2.67 6.13
N VAL A 93 -2.07 2.89 4.89
CA VAL A 93 -0.96 3.82 4.64
C VAL A 93 -1.37 5.26 4.97
N ALA A 94 -2.56 5.71 4.57
CA ALA A 94 -3.07 7.04 4.91
C ALA A 94 -3.11 7.27 6.43
N HIS A 95 -3.60 6.29 7.20
CA HIS A 95 -3.62 6.35 8.67
C HIS A 95 -2.21 6.42 9.26
N ALA A 96 -1.26 5.62 8.75
CA ALA A 96 0.12 5.66 9.21
C ALA A 96 0.79 7.02 8.93
N VAL A 97 0.56 7.61 7.76
CA VAL A 97 1.05 8.95 7.40
C VAL A 97 0.41 10.02 8.29
N ALA A 98 -0.90 9.92 8.55
CA ALA A 98 -1.60 10.83 9.44
C ALA A 98 -1.03 10.78 10.86
N HIS A 99 -0.79 9.59 11.39
CA HIS A 99 -0.17 9.38 12.68
C HIS A 99 1.25 9.96 12.74
N ALA A 100 2.10 9.69 11.74
CA ALA A 100 3.45 10.27 11.68
C ALA A 100 3.41 11.80 11.65
N THR A 101 2.45 12.39 10.93
CA THR A 101 2.25 13.85 10.91
C THR A 101 1.88 14.38 12.30
N ALA A 102 0.97 13.70 13.01
CA ALA A 102 0.61 14.05 14.38
C ALA A 102 1.80 13.96 15.35
N GLU A 103 2.73 13.04 15.10
CA GLU A 103 3.99 12.89 15.84
C GLU A 103 5.07 13.91 15.41
N GLY A 104 4.79 14.78 14.43
CA GLY A 104 5.68 15.87 14.02
C GLY A 104 6.42 15.67 12.70
N ALA A 105 6.10 14.63 11.93
CA ALA A 105 6.67 14.42 10.60
C ALA A 105 6.18 15.49 9.61
N THR A 106 7.06 15.92 8.70
CA THR A 106 6.63 16.69 7.52
C THR A 106 6.06 15.74 6.48
N THR A 107 4.82 15.95 6.03
CA THR A 107 4.19 15.05 5.05
C THR A 107 3.81 15.78 3.78
N ILE A 108 4.11 15.16 2.64
CA ILE A 108 3.81 15.65 1.29
C ILE A 108 3.09 14.53 0.56
N ILE A 109 1.84 14.78 0.19
CA ILE A 109 1.00 13.83 -0.53
C ILE A 109 0.72 14.43 -1.92
N GLY A 110 1.02 13.69 -2.99
CA GLY A 110 0.82 14.14 -4.37
C GLY A 110 0.30 13.02 -5.27
N GLY A 111 -0.08 13.34 -6.51
CA GLY A 111 -0.63 12.39 -7.49
C GLY A 111 -2.10 12.65 -7.84
N THR A 112 -2.52 12.36 -9.07
CA THR A 112 -3.88 12.64 -9.56
C THR A 112 -4.92 11.63 -9.06
N ALA A 113 -4.49 10.47 -8.57
CA ALA A 113 -5.32 9.37 -8.08
C ALA A 113 -5.07 9.05 -6.59
N THR A 114 -4.28 9.86 -5.90
CA THR A 114 -4.15 9.76 -4.43
C THR A 114 -5.49 10.23 -3.85
N PRO A 115 -6.08 9.55 -2.84
CA PRO A 115 -7.34 10.00 -2.25
C PRO A 115 -7.20 11.49 -1.93
N PRO A 116 -8.23 12.31 -2.25
CA PRO A 116 -8.11 13.74 -2.07
C PRO A 116 -7.64 14.01 -0.65
N THR A 117 -6.85 15.06 -0.47
CA THR A 117 -6.52 15.67 0.84
C THR A 117 -7.79 16.09 1.64
N THR A 118 -8.98 15.76 1.11
CA THR A 118 -10.35 15.91 1.58
C THR A 118 -11.00 14.57 1.98
N LEU A 119 -10.25 13.53 2.34
CA LEU A 119 -10.51 13.03 3.71
C LEU A 119 -9.81 14.09 4.55
N HIS A 120 -10.56 14.95 5.23
CA HIS A 120 -9.89 15.88 6.12
C HIS A 120 -9.00 15.02 7.02
N MET A 121 -7.75 15.42 7.24
CA MET A 121 -6.91 14.74 8.22
C MET A 121 -7.66 14.59 9.57
N HIS A 122 -8.60 15.50 9.82
CA HIS A 122 -9.61 15.43 10.87
C HIS A 122 -10.53 14.20 10.81
N ASP A 123 -10.99 13.75 9.65
CA ASP A 123 -11.83 12.56 9.47
C ASP A 123 -11.04 11.26 9.69
N VAL A 124 -9.73 11.25 9.36
CA VAL A 124 -8.82 10.14 9.69
C VAL A 124 -8.47 10.12 11.18
N MET A 125 -8.45 11.29 11.84
CA MET A 125 -8.15 11.44 13.28
C MET A 125 -9.39 11.38 14.19
N SER A 126 -10.60 11.27 13.65
CA SER A 126 -11.87 11.30 14.40
C SER A 126 -12.64 9.97 14.40
N ILE A 127 -11.99 8.86 14.04
CA ILE A 127 -12.50 7.48 14.16
C ILE A 127 -11.56 6.72 15.09
#